data_AF-A0A9E0XL77-F1
#
_entry.id   AF-A0A9E0XL77-F1
#
_cell.length_a   1.000
_cell.length_b   1.000
_cell.length_c   1.000
_cell.angle_alpha   90.00
_cell.angle_beta   90.00
_cell.angle_gamma   90.00
#
_symmetry.space_group_name_H-M   'P 1'
#
loop_
_entity.id
_entity.type
_entity.pdbx_description
1 polymer ?
#
loop_
_entity_poly.entity_id
_entity_poly.type
_entity_poly.pdbx_seq_one_letter_code
_entity_poly.pdbx_strand_id
1 'polypeptide(L)'
;MPTMTFDEQIASHIAFLQANGVAVTELVFSNKFTRCHSSSGEESKRGGCAYKSFKNPMRDKGKVGIVTTCRIPGGAWVKHETYGLDGDAKSSPFFRPILDSSDALHEKAARNTCGFWHYSKTQGTSDYLDAKGVGYYGIRFRSTEKHGNAAVVPMFDENGRLWNRQLLNRNGSKLMATGGRTEGLFHVLRKSNGDELIGIAESYVTAATCMELVGTPTVCAFSSENLKSVAQTIRRMYPRNPIVILADNDQHLEKEGKPNKGILKAQEAQDTVGHHVVIAAPDFGDLKPSKEATDWNDLARLKGDDVARAQLMRFTSSKYDHEGQSFSLSAAVKGSAAGYALGLSLL
;
A
#
# COMPACT_ATOMS: atom_id res chain seq x y z
N MET A 1 -46.20 3.47 -11.81
CA MET A 1 -45.24 2.51 -12.41
C MET A 1 -45.23 1.29 -11.51
N PRO A 2 -45.42 0.07 -12.04
CA PRO A 2 -45.26 -1.15 -11.25
C PRO A 2 -43.82 -1.21 -10.70
N THR A 3 -43.68 -1.62 -9.44
CA THR A 3 -42.39 -1.78 -8.78
C THR A 3 -41.67 -3.00 -9.34
N MET A 4 -40.42 -2.82 -9.76
CA MET A 4 -39.62 -3.88 -10.39
C MET A 4 -38.47 -4.31 -9.49
N THR A 5 -38.17 -5.61 -9.46
CA THR A 5 -36.87 -6.11 -8.98
C THR A 5 -35.74 -5.51 -9.82
N PHE A 6 -34.51 -5.53 -9.32
CA PHE A 6 -33.39 -4.92 -10.05
C PHE A 6 -33.10 -5.63 -11.38
N ASP A 7 -33.30 -6.95 -11.45
CA ASP A 7 -33.13 -7.73 -12.68
C ASP A 7 -34.20 -7.39 -13.72
N GLU A 8 -35.45 -7.19 -13.28
CA GLU A 8 -36.53 -6.69 -14.15
C GLU A 8 -36.24 -5.28 -14.67
N GLN A 9 -35.63 -4.43 -13.84
CA GLN A 9 -35.18 -3.11 -14.28
C GLN A 9 -34.07 -3.22 -15.34
N ILE A 10 -33.04 -4.05 -15.11
CA ILE A 10 -31.97 -4.28 -16.10
C ILE A 10 -32.56 -4.77 -17.42
N ALA A 11 -33.42 -5.77 -17.39
CA ALA A 11 -34.08 -6.31 -18.58
C ALA A 11 -34.88 -5.24 -19.32
N SER A 12 -35.63 -4.40 -18.59
CA SER A 12 -36.38 -3.27 -19.16
C SER A 12 -35.47 -2.25 -19.86
N HIS A 13 -34.32 -1.93 -19.25
CA HIS A 13 -33.36 -0.98 -19.81
C HIS A 13 -32.62 -1.54 -21.03
N ILE A 14 -32.28 -2.83 -21.05
CA ILE A 14 -31.72 -3.49 -22.23
C ILE A 14 -32.74 -3.50 -23.38
N ALA A 15 -33.99 -3.86 -23.10
CA ALA A 15 -35.06 -3.83 -24.10
C ALA A 15 -35.29 -2.43 -24.67
N PHE A 16 -35.25 -1.40 -23.82
CA PHE A 16 -35.32 0.00 -24.24
C PHE A 16 -34.18 0.38 -25.21
N LEU A 17 -32.94 -0.02 -24.90
CA LEU A 17 -31.77 0.26 -25.74
C LEU A 17 -31.88 -0.44 -27.10
N GLN A 18 -32.27 -1.72 -27.10
CA GLN A 18 -32.46 -2.51 -28.31
C GLN A 18 -33.58 -1.94 -29.20
N ALA A 19 -34.71 -1.53 -28.62
CA ALA A 19 -35.80 -0.88 -29.35
C ALA A 19 -35.39 0.45 -30.01
N ASN A 20 -34.37 1.11 -29.46
CA ASN A 20 -33.81 2.36 -30.00
C ASN A 20 -32.59 2.12 -30.90
N GLY A 21 -32.39 0.89 -31.36
CA GLY A 21 -31.33 0.52 -32.32
C GLY A 21 -29.94 0.44 -31.71
N VAL A 22 -29.81 0.38 -30.38
CA VAL A 22 -28.54 0.23 -29.67
C VAL A 22 -28.33 -1.23 -29.31
N ALA A 23 -27.31 -1.88 -29.92
CA ALA A 23 -27.01 -3.28 -29.65
C ALA A 23 -26.32 -3.44 -28.30
N VAL A 24 -27.07 -3.89 -27.29
CA VAL A 24 -26.58 -4.11 -25.92
C VAL A 24 -27.11 -5.44 -25.40
N THR A 25 -26.22 -6.27 -24.86
CA THR A 25 -26.54 -7.54 -24.19
C THR A 25 -26.37 -7.48 -22.67
N GLU A 26 -25.61 -6.49 -22.19
CA GLU A 26 -25.36 -6.25 -20.77
C GLU A 26 -25.34 -4.74 -20.49
N LEU A 27 -25.96 -4.32 -19.38
CA LEU A 27 -26.05 -2.91 -19.03
C LEU A 27 -24.82 -2.44 -18.23
N VAL A 28 -23.93 -1.70 -18.90
CA VAL A 28 -22.84 -0.98 -18.20
C VAL A 28 -23.38 0.24 -17.46
N PHE A 29 -23.25 0.24 -16.13
CA PHE A 29 -23.57 1.39 -15.29
C PHE A 29 -22.37 2.33 -15.17
N SER A 30 -22.44 3.50 -15.80
CA SER A 30 -21.38 4.51 -15.68
C SER A 30 -21.93 5.93 -15.81
N ASN A 31 -21.23 6.90 -15.24
CA ASN A 31 -21.53 8.32 -15.45
C ASN A 31 -21.04 8.85 -16.81
N LYS A 32 -20.42 8.00 -17.63
CA LYS A 32 -19.88 8.33 -18.96
C LYS A 32 -20.76 7.69 -20.05
N PHE A 33 -20.62 8.18 -21.28
CA PHE A 33 -21.29 7.60 -22.43
C PHE A 33 -20.52 6.38 -22.94
N THR A 34 -21.22 5.24 -23.03
CA THR A 34 -20.74 4.02 -23.66
C THR A 34 -21.11 4.05 -25.14
N ARG A 35 -20.12 3.95 -26.02
CA ARG A 35 -20.33 3.83 -27.47
C ARG A 35 -20.71 2.38 -27.79
N CYS A 36 -21.72 2.21 -28.64
CA CYS A 36 -22.28 0.92 -28.98
C CYS A 36 -22.49 0.82 -30.49
N HIS A 37 -22.55 -0.42 -30.98
CA HIS A 37 -22.92 -0.69 -32.35
C HIS A 37 -24.43 -0.48 -32.54
N SER A 38 -24.84 -0.19 -33.78
CA SER A 38 -26.25 -0.30 -34.14
C SER A 38 -26.64 -1.77 -34.17
N SER A 39 -27.93 -2.05 -33.93
CA SER A 39 -28.48 -3.40 -34.13
C SER A 39 -28.38 -3.91 -35.59
N SER A 40 -28.16 -3.01 -36.55
CA SER A 40 -27.90 -3.34 -37.96
C SER A 40 -26.44 -3.74 -38.25
N GLY A 41 -25.52 -3.65 -37.27
CA GLY A 41 -24.11 -4.02 -37.44
C GLY A 41 -23.26 -3.00 -38.22
N GLU A 42 -23.80 -1.84 -38.58
CA GLU A 42 -23.08 -0.80 -39.32
C GLU A 42 -22.31 0.14 -38.37
N GLU A 43 -21.00 0.28 -38.58
CA GLU A 43 -20.20 1.30 -37.90
C GLU A 43 -20.45 2.68 -38.55
N SER A 44 -21.25 3.53 -37.91
CA SER A 44 -21.49 4.86 -38.44
C SER A 44 -20.28 5.79 -38.21
N LYS A 45 -19.75 6.34 -39.31
CA LYS A 45 -18.60 7.27 -39.33
C LYS A 45 -18.87 8.64 -38.69
N ARG A 46 -20.09 8.90 -38.18
CA ARG A 46 -20.45 10.11 -37.41
C ARG A 46 -21.37 9.75 -36.24
N GLY A 47 -20.77 9.49 -35.07
CA GLY A 47 -21.51 9.51 -33.80
C GLY A 47 -22.49 8.36 -33.57
N GLY A 48 -22.11 7.16 -34.00
CA GLY A 48 -22.85 5.90 -33.76
C GLY A 48 -23.30 5.75 -32.31
N CYS A 49 -24.50 5.18 -32.17
CA CYS A 49 -25.27 4.97 -30.96
C CYS A 49 -24.45 4.97 -29.66
N ALA A 50 -24.86 5.80 -28.71
CA ALA A 50 -24.25 5.82 -27.38
C ALA A 50 -25.34 5.84 -26.33
N TYR A 51 -25.09 5.19 -25.21
CA TYR A 51 -25.98 5.27 -24.05
C TYR A 51 -25.20 5.60 -22.79
N LYS A 52 -25.92 6.11 -21.79
CA LYS A 52 -25.43 6.37 -20.45
C LYS A 52 -26.49 5.86 -19.48
N SER A 53 -26.09 4.93 -18.62
CA SER A 53 -26.97 4.34 -17.61
C SER A 53 -26.37 4.55 -16.23
N PHE A 54 -27.16 5.04 -15.29
CA PHE A 54 -26.75 5.23 -13.91
C PHE A 54 -27.90 4.94 -12.96
N LYS A 55 -27.56 4.57 -11.73
CA LYS A 55 -28.52 4.41 -10.65
C LYS A 55 -29.02 5.80 -10.25
N ASN A 56 -30.32 6.00 -10.17
CA ASN A 56 -30.95 7.23 -9.73
C ASN A 56 -31.47 7.06 -8.30
N PRO A 57 -30.74 7.56 -7.29
CA PRO A 57 -31.25 7.63 -5.94
C PRO A 57 -32.22 8.81 -5.84
N MET A 58 -33.52 8.57 -5.99
CA MET A 58 -34.49 9.57 -5.54
C MET A 58 -34.42 9.61 -4.01
N ARG A 59 -33.96 10.75 -3.47
CA ARG A 59 -33.97 11.03 -2.02
C ARG A 59 -35.39 11.12 -1.47
N ASP A 60 -36.37 11.32 -2.33
CA ASP A 60 -37.78 11.35 -1.95
C ASP A 60 -38.41 9.95 -2.14
N LYS A 61 -39.03 9.44 -1.07
CA LYS A 61 -39.75 8.15 -0.99
C LYS A 61 -38.93 6.85 -0.96
N GLY A 62 -37.60 6.92 -0.77
CA GLY A 62 -36.79 5.74 -0.41
C GLY A 62 -36.65 4.66 -1.51
N LYS A 63 -36.95 4.98 -2.77
CA LYS A 63 -36.86 4.03 -3.90
C LYS A 63 -35.57 4.23 -4.70
N VAL A 64 -34.96 3.12 -5.10
CA VAL A 64 -33.81 3.11 -6.03
C VAL A 64 -34.29 2.77 -7.43
N GLY A 65 -33.92 3.59 -8.40
CA GLY A 65 -34.25 3.37 -9.82
C GLY A 65 -33.02 3.32 -10.72
N ILE A 66 -33.23 2.93 -11.98
CA ILE A 66 -32.22 3.06 -13.04
C ILE A 66 -32.70 4.16 -14.00
N VAL A 67 -31.76 4.98 -14.46
CA VAL A 67 -31.99 5.95 -15.54
C VAL A 67 -31.03 5.64 -16.66
N THR A 68 -31.57 5.49 -17.87
CA THR A 68 -30.77 5.31 -19.08
C THR A 68 -31.14 6.37 -20.09
N THR A 69 -30.14 7.04 -20.64
CA THR A 69 -30.30 7.90 -21.81
C THR A 69 -29.54 7.30 -22.99
N CYS A 70 -30.12 7.32 -24.19
CA CYS A 70 -29.41 6.92 -25.39
C CYS A 70 -29.62 7.90 -26.55
N ARG A 71 -28.64 7.94 -27.43
CA ARG A 71 -28.67 8.73 -28.66
C ARG A 71 -29.18 7.85 -29.79
N ILE A 72 -30.33 8.20 -30.34
CA ILE A 72 -30.96 7.45 -31.44
C ILE A 72 -30.34 7.80 -32.80
N PRO A 73 -30.48 6.94 -33.81
CA PRO A 73 -30.23 7.30 -35.20
C PRO A 73 -30.99 8.59 -35.56
N GLY A 74 -30.30 9.59 -36.10
CA GLY A 74 -30.84 10.95 -36.30
C GLY A 74 -30.39 11.98 -35.24
N GLY A 75 -29.74 11.53 -34.17
CA GLY A 75 -28.96 12.40 -33.27
C GLY A 75 -29.70 12.93 -32.04
N ALA A 76 -31.01 12.68 -31.90
CA ALA A 76 -31.81 13.02 -30.73
C ALA A 76 -31.49 12.11 -29.53
N TRP A 77 -31.87 12.56 -28.33
CA TRP A 77 -31.67 11.84 -27.07
C TRP A 77 -33.01 11.43 -26.47
N VAL A 78 -33.09 10.17 -26.04
CA VAL A 78 -34.27 9.60 -25.37
C VAL A 78 -33.88 9.07 -24.00
N LYS A 79 -34.84 9.02 -23.07
CA LYS A 79 -34.64 8.66 -21.65
C LYS A 79 -35.63 7.57 -21.25
N HIS A 80 -35.16 6.61 -20.47
CA HIS A 80 -35.98 5.60 -19.81
C HIS A 80 -35.65 5.57 -18.32
N GLU A 81 -36.68 5.37 -17.48
CA GLU A 81 -36.55 5.36 -16.02
C GLU A 81 -37.41 4.25 -15.42
N THR A 82 -36.83 3.45 -14.53
CA THR A 82 -37.54 2.42 -13.75
C THR A 82 -37.34 2.62 -12.26
N TYR A 83 -38.21 2.03 -11.43
CA TYR A 83 -38.17 2.19 -9.97
C TYR A 83 -38.34 0.84 -9.26
N GLY A 84 -37.56 0.66 -8.20
CA GLY A 84 -37.55 -0.54 -7.35
C GLY A 84 -38.64 -0.60 -6.28
N LEU A 85 -38.64 -1.71 -5.53
CA LEU A 85 -39.47 -1.92 -4.34
C LEU A 85 -39.09 -0.96 -3.19
N ASP A 86 -40.02 -0.75 -2.26
CA ASP A 86 -39.84 0.06 -1.05
C ASP A 86 -38.82 -0.57 -0.08
N GLY A 87 -37.80 0.18 0.33
CA GLY A 87 -36.79 -0.25 1.30
C GLY A 87 -35.60 0.71 1.32
N ASP A 88 -35.04 1.00 2.50
CA ASP A 88 -33.93 1.95 2.67
C ASP A 88 -32.84 1.65 1.64
N ALA A 89 -32.65 2.59 0.72
CA ALA A 89 -31.66 2.47 -0.33
C ALA A 89 -30.32 2.00 0.26
N LYS A 90 -29.94 2.49 1.44
CA LYS A 90 -28.68 2.15 2.12
C LYS A 90 -28.54 0.70 2.60
N SER A 91 -29.63 -0.03 2.83
CA SER A 91 -29.61 -1.40 3.34
C SER A 91 -29.67 -2.45 2.22
N SER A 92 -29.97 -2.04 0.98
CA SER A 92 -29.88 -2.93 -0.16
C SER A 92 -28.42 -3.34 -0.39
N PRO A 93 -28.09 -4.65 -0.50
CA PRO A 93 -26.73 -5.11 -0.82
C PRO A 93 -26.17 -4.53 -2.13
N PHE A 94 -27.02 -3.90 -2.95
CA PHE A 94 -26.72 -3.30 -4.24
C PHE A 94 -26.64 -1.75 -4.24
N PHE A 95 -26.83 -1.11 -3.08
CA PHE A 95 -26.56 0.33 -2.86
C PHE A 95 -25.21 0.57 -2.19
N ARG A 96 -24.29 -0.39 -2.32
CA ARG A 96 -22.89 0.00 -2.34
C ARG A 96 -22.74 0.99 -3.51
N PRO A 97 -22.11 2.17 -3.30
CA PRO A 97 -21.79 3.05 -4.41
C PRO A 97 -21.10 2.22 -5.49
N ILE A 98 -21.26 2.59 -6.77
CA ILE A 98 -20.35 2.12 -7.82
C ILE A 98 -18.98 2.69 -7.43
N LEU A 99 -18.31 1.94 -6.56
CA LEU A 99 -16.89 1.72 -6.55
C LEU A 99 -16.51 1.59 -8.04
N ASP A 100 -15.92 2.65 -8.62
CA ASP A 100 -14.58 2.39 -9.16
C ASP A 100 -13.91 1.69 -7.98
N SER A 101 -13.84 0.35 -8.02
CA SER A 101 -13.36 -0.42 -6.88
C SER A 101 -12.07 0.21 -6.40
N SER A 102 -11.81 0.17 -5.10
CA SER A 102 -10.49 0.50 -4.56
C SER A 102 -9.42 -0.06 -5.51
N ASP A 103 -9.66 -1.27 -6.04
CA ASP A 103 -8.92 -1.92 -7.11
C ASP A 103 -8.86 -1.13 -8.44
N ALA A 104 -9.96 -0.65 -9.03
CA ALA A 104 -9.91 0.16 -10.26
C ALA A 104 -9.12 1.48 -10.11
N LEU A 105 -9.22 2.12 -8.94
CA LEU A 105 -8.40 3.30 -8.61
C LEU A 105 -6.93 2.91 -8.44
N HIS A 106 -6.65 1.85 -7.68
CA HIS A 106 -5.31 1.29 -7.51
C HIS A 106 -4.69 0.87 -8.84
N GLU A 107 -5.48 0.28 -9.74
CA GLU A 107 -5.07 -0.15 -11.09
C GLU A 107 -4.70 1.04 -11.98
N LYS A 108 -5.50 2.11 -11.95
CA LYS A 108 -5.17 3.35 -12.65
C LYS A 108 -3.89 3.98 -12.08
N ALA A 109 -3.78 4.04 -10.76
CA ALA A 109 -2.59 4.59 -10.10
C ALA A 109 -1.34 3.74 -10.35
N ALA A 110 -1.46 2.42 -10.41
CA ALA A 110 -0.39 1.49 -10.75
C ALA A 110 0.10 1.73 -12.18
N ARG A 111 -0.80 1.84 -13.17
CA ARG A 111 -0.42 2.17 -14.56
C ARG A 111 0.33 3.50 -14.65
N ASN A 112 -0.17 4.53 -13.97
CA ASN A 112 0.49 5.83 -13.90
C ASN A 112 1.86 5.74 -13.22
N THR A 113 1.98 4.91 -12.19
CA THR A 113 3.24 4.65 -11.50
C THR A 113 4.24 3.91 -12.37
N CYS A 114 3.81 2.90 -13.14
CA CYS A 114 4.66 2.22 -14.11
C CYS A 114 5.22 3.19 -15.16
N GLY A 115 4.36 4.05 -15.72
CA GLY A 115 4.81 5.10 -16.64
C GLY A 115 5.79 6.06 -15.96
N PHE A 116 5.44 6.56 -14.77
CA PHE A 116 6.32 7.45 -14.01
C PHE A 116 7.68 6.82 -13.74
N TRP A 117 7.71 5.57 -13.29
CA TRP A 117 8.92 4.79 -13.03
C TRP A 117 9.75 4.61 -14.29
N HIS A 118 9.12 4.16 -15.40
CA HIS A 118 9.77 3.92 -16.69
C HIS A 118 10.54 5.16 -17.17
N TYR A 119 9.92 6.35 -17.05
CA TYR A 119 10.52 7.62 -17.46
C TYR A 119 11.38 8.30 -16.37
N SER A 120 11.54 7.71 -15.19
CA SER A 120 12.51 8.18 -14.20
C SER A 120 13.92 7.70 -14.56
N LYS A 121 14.93 8.52 -14.29
CA LYS A 121 16.32 8.22 -14.62
C LYS A 121 16.83 7.05 -13.76
N THR A 122 17.62 6.16 -14.35
CA THR A 122 18.27 5.05 -13.63
C THR A 122 19.56 5.46 -12.92
N GLN A 123 20.12 6.61 -13.30
CA GLN A 123 21.29 7.22 -12.66
C GLN A 123 20.95 8.66 -12.26
N GLY A 124 21.49 9.10 -11.13
CA GLY A 124 21.24 10.42 -10.56
C GLY A 124 21.65 10.48 -9.10
N THR A 125 21.28 11.58 -8.45
CA THR A 125 21.50 11.83 -7.03
C THR A 125 20.18 12.11 -6.33
N SER A 126 20.18 12.09 -4.99
CA SER A 126 19.04 12.48 -4.19
C SER A 126 19.46 13.36 -3.02
N ASP A 127 19.00 14.62 -3.04
CA ASP A 127 19.31 15.60 -1.99
C ASP A 127 18.89 15.08 -0.59
N TYR A 128 17.78 14.32 -0.53
CA TYR A 128 17.27 13.75 0.71
C TYR A 128 18.13 12.61 1.24
N LEU A 129 18.48 11.64 0.38
CA LEU A 129 19.25 10.47 0.81
C LEU A 129 20.71 10.85 1.11
N ASP A 130 21.26 11.80 0.36
CA ASP A 130 22.61 12.35 0.63
C ASP A 130 22.65 13.05 1.98
N ALA A 131 21.62 13.84 2.32
CA ALA A 131 21.50 14.46 3.64
C ALA A 131 21.32 13.43 4.77
N LYS A 132 20.69 12.28 4.48
CA LYS A 132 20.56 11.17 5.43
C LYS A 132 21.81 10.30 5.50
N GLY A 133 22.71 10.38 4.51
CA GLY A 133 23.97 9.64 4.49
C GLY A 133 23.82 8.17 4.13
N VAL A 134 22.84 7.81 3.30
CA VAL A 134 22.58 6.42 2.89
C VAL A 134 22.60 6.26 1.37
N GLY A 135 22.90 5.06 0.90
CA GLY A 135 23.05 4.70 -0.51
C GLY A 135 21.73 4.53 -1.29
N TYR A 136 21.90 4.26 -2.59
CA TYR A 136 20.81 4.14 -3.57
C TYR A 136 20.65 2.69 -4.02
N TYR A 137 19.63 2.00 -3.52
CA TYR A 137 19.41 0.57 -3.72
C TYR A 137 18.11 0.32 -4.44
N GLY A 138 18.19 0.00 -5.74
CA GLY A 138 17.00 -0.35 -6.53
C GLY A 138 16.01 0.80 -6.73
N ILE A 139 16.48 2.05 -6.69
CA ILE A 139 15.66 3.26 -6.85
C ILE A 139 15.92 3.94 -8.21
N ARG A 140 15.11 4.94 -8.54
CA ARG A 140 15.31 5.82 -9.70
C ARG A 140 15.28 7.29 -9.27
N PHE A 141 15.55 8.19 -10.21
CA PHE A 141 15.71 9.62 -9.92
C PHE A 141 14.81 10.48 -10.79
N ARG A 142 14.28 11.55 -10.19
CA ARG A 142 13.69 12.68 -10.92
C ARG A 142 14.16 13.98 -10.34
N SER A 143 14.53 14.90 -11.22
CA SER A 143 14.89 16.26 -10.83
C SER A 143 13.84 17.23 -11.36
N THR A 144 13.25 18.03 -10.48
CA THR A 144 12.35 19.12 -10.85
C THR A 144 12.60 20.32 -9.94
N GLU A 145 12.29 21.53 -10.39
CA GLU A 145 12.41 22.74 -9.55
C GLU A 145 11.64 22.60 -8.23
N LYS A 146 10.45 22.00 -8.27
CA LYS A 146 9.59 21.81 -7.11
C LYS A 146 10.12 20.79 -6.11
N HIS A 147 10.74 19.70 -6.59
CA HIS A 147 11.07 18.55 -5.76
C HIS A 147 12.58 18.37 -5.50
N GLY A 148 13.43 19.16 -6.16
CA GLY A 148 14.88 18.99 -6.16
C GLY A 148 15.28 17.68 -6.85
N ASN A 149 16.45 17.15 -6.51
CA ASN A 149 16.85 15.81 -6.93
C ASN A 149 16.14 14.79 -6.01
N ALA A 150 15.00 14.30 -6.47
CA ALA A 150 14.17 13.36 -5.72
C ALA A 150 14.52 11.91 -6.05
N ALA A 151 14.61 11.10 -5.00
CA ALA A 151 14.64 9.65 -5.11
C ALA A 151 13.22 9.10 -5.30
N VAL A 152 13.08 8.15 -6.23
CA VAL A 152 11.86 7.41 -6.52
C VAL A 152 12.06 5.99 -6.03
N VAL A 153 11.41 5.62 -4.93
CA VAL A 153 11.45 4.27 -4.37
C VAL A 153 10.22 3.50 -4.87
N PRO A 154 10.38 2.40 -5.63
CA PRO A 154 9.25 1.64 -6.14
C PRO A 154 8.60 0.79 -5.04
N MET A 155 7.29 0.56 -5.12
CA MET A 155 6.54 -0.29 -4.18
C MET A 155 5.95 -1.48 -4.93
N PHE A 156 6.48 -2.67 -4.66
CA PHE A 156 6.10 -3.92 -5.33
C PHE A 156 5.26 -4.81 -4.42
N ASP A 157 4.42 -5.65 -5.02
CA ASP A 157 3.80 -6.79 -4.32
C ASP A 157 4.71 -8.04 -4.33
N GLU A 158 4.25 -9.13 -3.72
CA GLU A 158 4.98 -10.42 -3.69
C GLU A 158 5.25 -11.02 -5.07
N ASN A 159 4.45 -10.66 -6.08
CA ASN A 159 4.59 -11.14 -7.45
C ASN A 159 5.52 -10.26 -8.29
N GLY A 160 6.14 -9.23 -7.68
CA GLY A 160 7.02 -8.28 -8.36
C GLY A 160 6.27 -7.26 -9.21
N ARG A 161 4.96 -7.11 -9.04
CA ARG A 161 4.17 -6.10 -9.76
C ARG A 161 4.32 -4.74 -9.08
N LEU A 162 4.64 -3.71 -9.88
CA LEU A 162 4.73 -2.33 -9.42
C LEU A 162 3.33 -1.73 -9.25
N TRP A 163 2.98 -1.37 -8.02
CA TRP A 163 1.67 -0.80 -7.69
C TRP A 163 1.73 0.68 -7.32
N ASN A 164 2.80 1.09 -6.64
CA ASN A 164 2.95 2.45 -6.14
C ASN A 164 4.44 2.85 -6.07
N ARG A 165 4.72 4.07 -5.64
CA ARG A 165 6.07 4.60 -5.43
C ARG A 165 6.05 5.59 -4.27
N GLN A 166 7.18 5.70 -3.57
CA GLN A 166 7.46 6.80 -2.65
C GLN A 166 8.47 7.76 -3.30
N LEU A 167 8.15 9.05 -3.31
CA LEU A 167 9.06 10.13 -3.67
C LEU A 167 9.69 10.71 -2.41
N LEU A 168 11.02 10.73 -2.35
CA LEU A 168 11.80 11.35 -1.28
C LEU A 168 12.35 12.67 -1.81
N ASN A 169 11.75 13.78 -1.38
CA ASN A 169 12.04 15.12 -1.92
C ASN A 169 13.07 15.87 -1.08
N ARG A 170 13.73 16.88 -1.67
CA ARG A 170 14.72 17.73 -1.01
C ARG A 170 14.24 18.36 0.31
N ASN A 171 12.95 18.69 0.43
CA ASN A 171 12.39 19.30 1.63
C ASN A 171 12.06 18.29 2.76
N GLY A 172 12.40 17.02 2.60
CA GLY A 172 12.11 15.96 3.57
C GLY A 172 10.74 15.31 3.42
N SER A 173 9.88 15.80 2.52
CA SER A 173 8.57 15.16 2.28
C SER A 173 8.72 13.81 1.59
N LYS A 174 7.99 12.82 2.10
CA LYS A 174 7.88 11.46 1.56
C LYS A 174 6.48 11.30 0.97
N LEU A 175 6.34 11.25 -0.35
CA LEU A 175 5.03 11.29 -1.02
C LEU A 175 4.73 10.01 -1.78
N MET A 176 3.58 9.41 -1.52
CA MET A 176 3.08 8.27 -2.30
C MET A 176 2.31 8.74 -3.55
N ALA A 177 2.16 7.87 -4.56
CA ALA A 177 1.25 8.17 -5.67
C ALA A 177 -0.20 8.16 -5.17
N THR A 178 -0.92 9.25 -5.43
CA THR A 178 -2.31 9.40 -5.02
C THR A 178 -3.20 8.31 -5.63
N GLY A 179 -4.01 7.68 -4.77
CA GLY A 179 -4.91 6.60 -5.17
C GLY A 179 -4.21 5.28 -5.50
N GLY A 180 -2.91 5.15 -5.23
CA GLY A 180 -2.19 3.89 -5.32
C GLY A 180 -2.33 3.06 -4.05
N ARG A 181 -2.41 1.73 -4.19
CA ARG A 181 -2.35 0.80 -3.07
C ARG A 181 -1.03 0.99 -2.31
N THR A 182 -1.03 0.82 -0.99
CA THR A 182 0.19 0.81 -0.17
C THR A 182 0.31 -0.47 0.65
N GLU A 183 -0.82 -1.01 1.09
CA GLU A 183 -0.87 -2.21 1.94
C GLU A 183 -0.20 -3.43 1.29
N GLY A 184 0.69 -4.07 2.05
CA GLY A 184 1.45 -5.24 1.67
C GLY A 184 2.54 -4.97 0.64
N LEU A 185 2.69 -3.73 0.17
CA LEU A 185 3.75 -3.39 -0.77
C LEU A 185 5.06 -3.10 -0.04
N PHE A 186 6.17 -3.51 -0.64
CA PHE A 186 7.51 -3.34 -0.08
C PHE A 186 8.52 -3.01 -1.16
N HIS A 187 9.71 -2.60 -0.73
CA HIS A 187 10.87 -2.45 -1.58
C HIS A 187 12.03 -3.28 -1.05
N VAL A 188 12.68 -4.03 -1.92
CA VAL A 188 13.84 -4.86 -1.56
C VAL A 188 15.12 -4.07 -1.83
N LEU A 189 15.86 -3.75 -0.77
CA LEU A 189 17.16 -3.07 -0.90
C LEU A 189 18.25 -4.11 -1.20
N ARG A 190 18.20 -5.26 -0.52
CA ARG A 190 19.04 -6.42 -0.77
C ARG A 190 18.22 -7.70 -0.68
N LYS A 191 18.30 -8.53 -1.72
CA LYS A 191 17.62 -9.84 -1.78
C LYS A 191 18.31 -10.85 -0.85
N SER A 192 17.53 -11.78 -0.31
CA SER A 192 18.04 -12.98 0.34
C SER A 192 18.41 -14.02 -0.72
N ASN A 193 19.52 -14.73 -0.53
CA ASN A 193 20.02 -15.78 -1.43
C ASN A 193 19.90 -17.19 -0.84
N GLY A 194 19.13 -17.37 0.24
CA GLY A 194 18.98 -18.66 0.90
C GLY A 194 18.20 -18.55 2.20
N ASP A 195 18.60 -19.32 3.21
CA ASP A 195 18.00 -19.32 4.55
C ASP A 195 18.55 -18.18 5.46
N GLU A 196 18.97 -17.05 4.87
CA GLU A 196 19.49 -15.88 5.58
C GLU A 196 18.40 -15.18 6.42
N LEU A 197 18.81 -14.49 7.49
CA LEU A 197 17.96 -13.55 8.22
C LEU A 197 17.48 -12.42 7.31
N ILE A 198 16.20 -12.08 7.37
CA ILE A 198 15.60 -10.99 6.58
C ILE A 198 15.19 -9.85 7.50
N GLY A 199 15.74 -8.66 7.24
CA GLY A 199 15.36 -7.41 7.88
C GLY A 199 14.13 -6.77 7.26
N ILE A 200 13.22 -6.28 8.09
CA ILE A 200 12.06 -5.47 7.68
C ILE A 200 12.13 -4.16 8.46
N ALA A 201 12.30 -3.05 7.74
CA ALA A 201 12.34 -1.72 8.34
C ALA A 201 11.14 -0.88 7.91
N GLU A 202 10.73 0.06 8.77
CA GLU A 202 9.63 0.98 8.48
C GLU A 202 9.92 1.88 7.28
N SER A 203 11.13 2.45 7.21
CA SER A 203 11.47 3.44 6.18
C SER A 203 12.66 3.00 5.31
N TYR A 204 12.78 3.59 4.12
CA TYR A 204 13.91 3.31 3.23
C TYR A 204 15.25 3.66 3.88
N VAL A 205 15.29 4.76 4.64
CA VAL A 205 16.52 5.23 5.29
C VAL A 205 16.96 4.25 6.36
N THR A 206 16.05 3.88 7.27
CA THR A 206 16.28 2.85 8.29
C THR A 206 16.72 1.52 7.65
N ALA A 207 16.04 1.10 6.58
CA ALA A 207 16.39 -0.12 5.83
C ALA A 207 17.82 -0.06 5.27
N ALA A 208 18.18 1.06 4.64
CA ALA A 208 19.48 1.26 4.02
C ALA A 208 20.59 1.29 5.07
N THR A 209 20.43 2.05 6.15
CA THR A 209 21.40 2.11 7.26
C THR A 209 21.67 0.71 7.81
N CYS A 210 20.64 -0.05 8.18
CA CYS A 210 20.86 -1.37 8.76
C CYS A 210 21.53 -2.33 7.76
N MET A 211 21.09 -2.33 6.51
CA MET A 211 21.69 -3.16 5.46
C MET A 211 23.15 -2.79 5.19
N GLU A 212 23.50 -1.51 5.18
CA GLU A 212 24.88 -1.05 4.97
C GLU A 212 25.78 -1.41 6.16
N LEU A 213 25.28 -1.31 7.39
CA LEU A 213 26.08 -1.56 8.59
C LEU A 213 26.38 -3.04 8.82
N VAL A 214 25.41 -3.94 8.57
CA VAL A 214 25.54 -5.38 8.90
C VAL A 214 25.33 -6.33 7.72
N GLY A 215 24.99 -5.83 6.53
CA GLY A 215 24.88 -6.64 5.32
C GLY A 215 23.63 -7.54 5.25
N THR A 216 22.68 -7.43 6.17
CA THR A 216 21.48 -8.29 6.19
C THR A 216 20.58 -7.99 4.97
N PRO A 217 20.06 -9.02 4.25
CA PRO A 217 18.97 -8.83 3.30
C PRO A 217 17.83 -8.04 3.92
N THR A 218 17.43 -6.92 3.32
CA THR A 218 16.52 -5.98 3.97
C THR A 218 15.47 -5.45 3.00
N VAL A 219 14.25 -5.33 3.51
CA VAL A 219 13.11 -4.72 2.83
C VAL A 219 12.58 -3.51 3.61
N CYS A 220 12.03 -2.54 2.88
CA CYS A 220 11.34 -1.36 3.41
C CYS A 220 9.83 -1.54 3.31
N ALA A 221 9.11 -1.28 4.41
CA ALA A 221 7.65 -1.35 4.51
C ALA A 221 6.96 0.01 4.31
N PHE A 222 7.71 1.10 4.20
CA PHE A 222 7.25 2.48 3.99
C PHE A 222 6.46 3.18 5.11
N SER A 223 5.86 2.44 6.05
CA SER A 223 5.21 3.00 7.23
C SER A 223 5.00 1.95 8.33
N SER A 224 4.85 2.42 9.56
CA SER A 224 4.54 1.59 10.73
C SER A 224 3.28 0.75 10.52
N GLU A 225 2.25 1.33 9.88
CA GLU A 225 0.97 0.66 9.62
C GLU A 225 1.07 -0.47 8.60
N ASN A 226 2.10 -0.46 7.75
CA ASN A 226 2.31 -1.47 6.73
C ASN A 226 3.28 -2.59 7.17
N LEU A 227 3.96 -2.43 8.32
CA LEU A 227 4.90 -3.41 8.85
C LEU A 227 4.29 -4.81 8.96
N LYS A 228 3.09 -4.91 9.54
CA LYS A 228 2.37 -6.18 9.70
C LYS A 228 2.10 -6.86 8.36
N SER A 229 1.50 -6.13 7.41
CA SER A 229 1.15 -6.68 6.09
C SER A 229 2.39 -7.08 5.28
N VAL A 230 3.47 -6.32 5.38
CA VAL A 230 4.76 -6.68 4.77
C VAL A 230 5.39 -7.89 5.47
N ALA A 231 5.40 -7.95 6.81
CA ALA A 231 5.96 -9.09 7.54
C ALA A 231 5.23 -10.40 7.21
N GLN A 232 3.90 -10.37 7.11
CA GLN A 232 3.12 -11.53 6.63
C GLN A 232 3.51 -11.91 5.20
N THR A 233 3.71 -10.93 4.32
CA THR A 233 4.07 -11.16 2.92
C THR A 233 5.46 -11.78 2.80
N ILE A 234 6.44 -11.25 3.54
CA ILE A 234 7.80 -11.81 3.60
C ILE A 234 7.77 -13.22 4.19
N ARG A 235 7.01 -13.49 5.26
CA ARG A 235 6.87 -14.87 5.78
C ARG A 235 6.27 -15.83 4.76
N ARG A 236 5.28 -15.43 3.96
CA ARG A 236 4.74 -16.28 2.87
C ARG A 236 5.80 -16.58 1.81
N MET A 237 6.59 -15.58 1.43
CA MET A 237 7.66 -15.73 0.44
C MET A 237 8.85 -16.54 0.97
N TYR A 238 9.14 -16.43 2.25
CA TYR A 238 10.29 -17.03 2.94
C TYR A 238 9.85 -17.78 4.22
N PRO A 239 9.17 -18.94 4.09
CA PRO A 239 8.51 -19.59 5.22
C PRO A 239 9.44 -19.97 6.38
N ARG A 240 10.70 -20.31 6.07
CA ARG A 240 11.70 -20.80 7.05
C ARG A 240 12.70 -19.74 7.49
N ASN A 241 12.80 -18.63 6.77
CA ASN A 241 13.80 -17.62 7.08
C ASN A 241 13.47 -16.94 8.40
N PRO A 242 14.46 -16.66 9.26
CA PRO A 242 14.23 -15.79 10.38
C PRO A 242 14.00 -14.37 9.91
N ILE A 243 13.23 -13.61 10.68
CA ILE A 243 12.90 -12.21 10.38
C ILE A 243 13.34 -11.34 11.54
N VAL A 244 13.98 -10.22 11.25
CA VAL A 244 14.22 -9.13 12.21
C VAL A 244 13.41 -7.91 11.80
N ILE A 245 12.57 -7.41 12.69
CA ILE A 245 11.88 -6.14 12.52
C ILE A 245 12.79 -5.05 13.08
N LEU A 246 13.29 -4.20 12.19
CA LEU A 246 14.15 -3.06 12.48
C LEU A 246 13.25 -1.87 12.84
N ALA A 247 12.81 -1.85 14.09
CA ALA A 247 11.79 -0.95 14.58
C ALA A 247 12.36 0.44 14.90
N ASP A 248 11.51 1.45 14.73
CA ASP A 248 11.72 2.78 15.31
C ASP A 248 11.42 2.72 16.83
N ASN A 249 12.14 3.50 17.61
CA ASN A 249 12.04 3.62 19.06
C ASN A 249 11.55 5.03 19.44
N ASP A 250 10.23 5.25 19.38
CA ASP A 250 9.58 6.54 19.60
C ASP A 250 9.49 6.93 21.09
N GLN A 251 10.59 6.87 21.85
CA GLN A 251 10.61 7.18 23.28
C GLN A 251 10.12 8.61 23.60
N HIS A 252 10.20 9.53 22.63
CA HIS A 252 9.66 10.88 22.79
C HIS A 252 8.13 10.88 22.97
N LEU A 253 7.41 9.91 22.39
CA LEU A 253 5.96 9.75 22.57
C LEU A 253 5.61 9.29 23.98
N GLU A 254 6.43 8.41 24.58
CA GLU A 254 6.23 7.94 25.95
C GLU A 254 6.33 9.09 26.96
N LYS A 255 7.26 10.03 26.73
CA LYS A 255 7.35 11.26 27.52
C LYS A 255 6.14 12.18 27.39
N GLU A 256 5.43 12.11 26.26
CA GLU A 256 4.15 12.80 26.04
C GLU A 256 2.95 12.02 26.57
N GLY A 257 3.16 10.87 27.24
CA GLY A 257 2.09 9.98 27.72
C GLY A 257 1.39 9.17 26.62
N LYS A 258 2.04 9.02 25.47
CA LYS A 258 1.54 8.24 24.31
C LYS A 258 2.35 6.94 24.16
N PRO A 259 1.77 5.88 23.56
CA PRO A 259 2.52 4.65 23.33
C PRO A 259 3.66 4.87 22.33
N ASN A 260 4.76 4.15 22.53
CA ASN A 260 5.85 4.05 21.57
C ASN A 260 5.36 3.31 20.32
N LYS A 261 5.03 4.08 19.29
CA LYS A 261 4.30 3.59 18.12
C LYS A 261 5.13 2.59 17.31
N GLY A 262 6.41 2.89 17.07
CA GLY A 262 7.33 2.01 16.36
C GLY A 262 7.46 0.63 17.01
N ILE A 263 7.68 0.57 18.32
CA ILE A 263 7.74 -0.70 19.07
C ILE A 263 6.40 -1.44 19.06
N LEU A 264 5.29 -0.73 19.32
CA LEU A 264 3.96 -1.34 19.31
C LEU A 264 3.63 -1.99 17.95
N LYS A 265 3.93 -1.30 16.85
CA LYS A 265 3.68 -1.80 15.49
C LYS A 265 4.61 -2.96 15.11
N ALA A 266 5.85 -2.94 15.60
CA ALA A 266 6.76 -4.07 15.47
C ALA A 266 6.25 -5.30 16.24
N GLN A 267 5.70 -5.11 17.44
CA GLN A 267 5.08 -6.19 18.23
C GLN A 267 3.85 -6.76 17.52
N GLU A 268 2.95 -5.92 17.02
CA GLU A 268 1.79 -6.37 16.22
C GLU A 268 2.20 -7.23 15.03
N ALA A 269 3.29 -6.86 14.35
CA ALA A 269 3.84 -7.61 13.22
C ALA A 269 4.50 -8.93 13.67
N GLN A 270 5.26 -8.92 14.76
CA GLN A 270 5.85 -10.13 15.36
C GLN A 270 4.77 -11.13 15.76
N ASP A 271 3.77 -10.71 16.53
CA ASP A 271 2.68 -11.56 17.02
C ASP A 271 1.86 -12.17 15.88
N THR A 272 1.66 -11.40 14.80
CA THR A 272 0.93 -11.85 13.63
C THR A 272 1.68 -12.92 12.83
N VAL A 273 3.00 -12.80 12.72
CA VAL A 273 3.84 -13.73 11.94
C VAL A 273 4.23 -14.96 12.76
N GLY A 274 4.37 -14.81 14.07
CA GLY A 274 4.69 -15.89 14.99
C GLY A 274 6.19 -16.22 15.04
N HIS A 275 6.53 -17.49 14.90
CA HIS A 275 7.86 -18.01 15.19
C HIS A 275 8.99 -17.37 14.35
N HIS A 276 10.19 -17.34 14.93
CA HIS A 276 11.43 -16.86 14.30
C HIS A 276 11.38 -15.40 13.84
N VAL A 277 10.69 -14.55 14.60
CA VAL A 277 10.69 -13.10 14.41
C VAL A 277 11.27 -12.44 15.65
N VAL A 278 12.25 -11.55 15.48
CA VAL A 278 12.84 -10.74 16.55
C VAL A 278 12.63 -9.26 16.27
N ILE A 279 12.49 -8.45 17.31
CA ILE A 279 12.41 -6.99 17.20
C ILE A 279 13.76 -6.42 17.61
N ALA A 280 14.32 -5.58 16.74
CA ALA A 280 15.54 -4.83 16.99
C ALA A 280 15.22 -3.34 16.93
N ALA A 281 15.36 -2.66 18.06
CA ALA A 281 15.17 -1.22 18.19
C ALA A 281 16.47 -0.55 18.67
N PRO A 282 16.76 0.68 18.21
CA PRO A 282 17.96 1.40 18.64
C PRO A 282 17.87 1.78 20.11
N ASP A 283 18.96 1.57 20.84
CA ASP A 283 19.15 2.08 22.19
C ASP A 283 20.02 3.34 22.14
N PHE A 284 19.41 4.48 22.46
CA PHE A 284 20.09 5.78 22.47
C PHE A 284 20.85 6.05 23.79
N GLY A 285 20.78 5.15 24.77
CA GLY A 285 21.38 5.27 26.09
C GLY A 285 20.86 6.50 26.83
N ASP A 286 21.76 7.29 27.41
CA ASP A 286 21.40 8.47 28.21
C ASP A 286 20.98 9.70 27.39
N LEU A 287 20.82 9.58 26.06
CA LEU A 287 20.32 10.70 25.26
C LEU A 287 18.88 11.02 25.66
N LYS A 288 18.56 12.31 25.73
CA LYS A 288 17.19 12.76 25.97
C LYS A 288 16.32 12.32 24.78
N PRO A 289 15.21 11.58 25.01
CA PRO A 289 14.25 11.27 23.95
C PRO A 289 13.79 12.51 23.20
N SER A 290 13.85 12.44 21.88
CA SER A 290 13.46 13.50 20.96
C SER A 290 12.99 12.91 19.62
N LYS A 291 12.55 13.77 18.70
CA LYS A 291 12.11 13.35 17.35
C LYS A 291 13.28 13.09 16.39
N GLU A 292 14.49 13.38 16.84
CA GLU A 292 15.75 13.21 16.14
C GLU A 292 16.54 11.99 16.65
N ALA A 293 15.95 11.25 17.60
CA ALA A 293 16.53 10.05 18.21
C ALA A 293 15.44 8.97 18.23
N THR A 294 15.00 8.54 17.06
CA THR A 294 13.92 7.56 16.91
C THR A 294 14.36 6.31 16.17
N ASP A 295 15.16 6.41 15.12
CA ASP A 295 15.46 5.26 14.26
C ASP A 295 16.95 4.86 14.24
N TRP A 296 17.27 3.76 13.56
CA TRP A 296 18.65 3.25 13.44
C TRP A 296 19.58 4.22 12.70
N ASN A 297 19.05 5.03 11.80
CA ASN A 297 19.83 6.06 11.11
C ASN A 297 20.18 7.19 12.08
N ASP A 298 19.23 7.64 12.89
CA ASP A 298 19.50 8.63 13.93
C ASP A 298 20.54 8.14 14.93
N LEU A 299 20.49 6.86 15.34
CA LEU A 299 21.51 6.27 16.22
C LEU A 299 22.90 6.33 15.57
N ALA A 300 23.02 5.91 14.31
CA ALA A 300 24.29 5.98 13.56
C ALA A 300 24.80 7.42 13.45
N ARG A 301 23.90 8.39 13.19
CA ARG A 301 24.24 9.81 13.07
C ARG A 301 24.63 10.47 14.41
N LEU A 302 24.03 10.05 15.52
CA LEU A 302 24.25 10.65 16.84
C LEU A 302 25.36 9.98 17.65
N LYS A 303 25.53 8.66 17.51
CA LYS A 303 26.48 7.86 18.30
C LYS A 303 27.59 7.22 17.45
N GLY A 304 27.49 7.29 16.13
CA GLY A 304 28.44 6.71 15.19
C GLY A 304 28.04 5.31 14.70
N ASP A 305 28.45 5.01 13.47
CA ASP A 305 28.18 3.73 12.77
C ASP A 305 28.62 2.51 13.58
N ASP A 306 29.75 2.60 14.28
CA ASP A 306 30.26 1.47 15.07
C ASP A 306 29.35 1.10 16.24
N VAL A 307 28.72 2.10 16.87
CA VAL A 307 27.76 1.87 17.96
C VAL A 307 26.49 1.23 17.41
N ALA A 308 25.95 1.77 16.32
CA ALA A 308 24.76 1.22 15.68
C ALA A 308 25.00 -0.21 15.15
N ARG A 309 26.15 -0.45 14.51
CA ARG A 309 26.57 -1.77 14.02
C ARG A 309 26.69 -2.77 15.17
N ALA A 310 27.35 -2.40 16.26
CA ALA A 310 27.51 -3.28 17.41
C ALA A 310 26.16 -3.66 18.04
N GLN A 311 25.19 -2.75 18.10
CA GLN A 311 23.84 -3.05 18.56
C GLN A 311 23.11 -3.99 17.57
N LEU A 312 23.11 -3.68 16.28
CA LEU A 312 22.47 -4.50 15.25
C LEU A 312 23.03 -5.93 15.21
N MET A 313 24.35 -6.09 15.33
CA MET A 313 25.00 -7.40 15.31
C MET A 313 24.51 -8.35 16.41
N ARG A 314 23.97 -7.83 17.52
CA ARG A 314 23.36 -8.67 18.58
C ARG A 314 22.11 -9.41 18.11
N PHE A 315 21.42 -8.85 17.11
CA PHE A 315 20.20 -9.42 16.54
C PHE A 315 20.47 -10.16 15.24
N THR A 316 21.54 -9.80 14.53
CA THR A 316 21.85 -10.35 13.20
C THR A 316 22.96 -11.40 13.19
N SER A 317 23.77 -11.48 14.24
CA SER A 317 24.83 -12.49 14.38
C SER A 317 24.30 -13.73 15.10
N SER A 318 23.62 -14.59 14.37
CA SER A 318 23.37 -15.98 14.80
C SER A 318 23.37 -16.88 13.57
N LYS A 319 24.17 -17.95 13.60
CA LYS A 319 23.99 -19.08 12.70
C LYS A 319 22.73 -19.81 13.18
N TYR A 320 21.69 -19.77 12.37
CA TYR A 320 20.47 -20.54 12.64
C TYR A 320 20.74 -22.02 12.37
N ASP A 321 20.56 -22.86 13.38
CA ASP A 321 20.47 -24.31 13.20
C ASP A 321 19.02 -24.68 12.82
N HIS A 322 18.89 -25.44 11.72
CA HIS A 322 17.62 -25.83 11.10
C HIS A 322 16.76 -26.80 11.94
N GLU A 323 17.20 -27.19 13.14
CA GLU A 323 16.59 -28.27 13.94
C GLU A 323 15.63 -27.81 15.04
N GLY A 324 15.19 -26.55 15.02
CA GLY A 324 14.11 -26.10 15.92
C GLY A 324 14.46 -26.10 17.41
N GLN A 325 15.74 -26.16 17.78
CA GLN A 325 16.18 -25.97 19.17
C GLN A 325 16.52 -24.51 19.47
N SER A 326 16.29 -24.16 20.73
CA SER A 326 16.21 -22.84 21.35
C SER A 326 17.21 -21.79 20.87
N PHE A 327 16.68 -20.58 20.69
CA PHE A 327 17.44 -19.33 20.58
C PHE A 327 18.16 -19.03 21.91
N SER A 328 19.49 -19.01 21.92
CA SER A 328 20.25 -18.39 23.01
C SER A 328 20.51 -16.93 22.67
N LEU A 329 19.64 -16.03 23.15
CA LEU A 329 20.00 -14.63 23.28
C LEU A 329 20.99 -14.51 24.43
N SER A 330 22.21 -14.05 24.16
CA SER A 330 23.03 -13.48 25.23
C SER A 330 22.27 -12.27 25.78
N ALA A 331 21.74 -12.40 26.99
CA ALA A 331 20.99 -11.38 27.70
C ALA A 331 21.77 -10.05 27.76
N ALA A 332 21.16 -8.97 27.27
CA ALA A 332 21.59 -7.61 27.60
C ALA A 332 20.41 -6.62 27.48
N VAL A 333 19.46 -6.72 28.41
CA VAL A 333 18.67 -5.57 28.86
C VAL A 333 18.65 -5.58 30.39
N LYS A 334 19.58 -4.82 30.99
CA LYS A 334 19.43 -4.29 32.34
C LYS A 334 19.75 -2.81 32.27
N GLY A 335 18.70 -1.98 32.31
CA GLY A 335 18.83 -0.53 32.41
C GLY A 335 17.51 0.21 32.16
N SER A 336 16.61 0.20 33.15
CA SER A 336 15.59 1.23 33.49
C SER A 336 14.82 1.91 32.34
N ALA A 337 13.50 1.83 32.17
CA ALA A 337 12.39 1.50 33.07
C ALA A 337 11.15 1.08 32.25
N ALA A 338 10.26 0.31 32.91
CA ALA A 338 9.03 -0.31 32.40
C ALA A 338 9.26 -1.52 31.47
N GLY A 339 9.04 -2.71 32.04
CA GLY A 339 9.33 -3.98 31.42
C GLY A 339 8.35 -4.38 30.32
N TYR A 340 8.91 -4.97 29.27
CA TYR A 340 8.22 -5.90 28.39
C TYR A 340 9.01 -7.20 28.36
N ALA A 341 8.73 -8.04 29.35
CA ALA A 341 8.96 -9.48 29.28
C ALA A 341 7.59 -10.13 29.40
N LEU A 342 6.95 -10.46 28.28
CA LEU A 342 5.76 -11.29 28.26
C LEU A 342 5.82 -12.24 27.07
N GLY A 343 5.92 -13.54 27.37
CA GLY A 343 5.20 -14.56 26.62
C GLY A 343 5.99 -15.49 25.69
N LEU A 344 7.03 -16.18 26.20
CA LEU A 344 7.31 -17.54 25.74
C LEU A 344 6.23 -18.46 26.35
N SER A 345 5.17 -18.73 25.60
CA SER A 345 4.27 -19.85 25.91
C SER A 345 4.76 -21.09 25.18
N LEU A 346 5.35 -22.00 25.96
CA LEU A 346 5.53 -23.41 25.59
C LEU A 346 4.14 -24.05 25.40
N LEU A 347 3.88 -24.55 24.20
CA LEU A 347 3.25 -25.85 23.92
C LEU A 347 3.45 -26.20 22.44
#